data_AF-A0A4S2DPD7-F1
#
_entry.id   AF-A0A4S2DPD7-F1
#
_cell.length_a   1.000
_cell.length_b   1.000
_cell.length_c   1.000
_cell.angle_alpha   90.00
_cell.angle_beta   90.00
_cell.angle_gamma   90.00
#
_symmetry.space_group_name_H-M   'P 1'
#
loop_
_entity.id
_entity.type
_entity.pdbx_description
1 polymer ?
#
loop_
_entity_poly.entity_id
_entity_poly.type
_entity_poly.pdbx_seq_one_letter_code
_entity_poly.pdbx_strand_id
1 'polypeptide(L)'
;MSKNVWKLYLVSCISFSIIGIMDLFKGKYLSGTPFIILGVLYLYFSISSFKKYKKAKDDLLAKIDPERLDSELIKLIDEGREIEAIKTYRILTGASLKDSRDYVDILNGKNA
;
A
#
# COMPACT_ATOMS: atom_id res chain seq x y z
N MET A 1 -22.43 4.93 10.84
CA MET A 1 -21.70 5.77 9.86
C MET A 1 -22.68 6.13 8.75
N SER A 2 -23.18 7.37 8.72
CA SER A 2 -24.37 7.71 7.92
C SER A 2 -24.08 7.73 6.42
N LYS A 3 -24.99 7.21 5.61
CA LYS A 3 -24.89 7.06 4.13
C LYS A 3 -24.79 8.40 3.36
N ASN A 4 -24.67 9.52 4.06
CA ASN A 4 -24.74 10.88 3.52
C ASN A 4 -23.38 11.60 3.55
N VAL A 5 -22.33 11.00 4.13
CA VAL A 5 -20.99 11.59 4.19
C VAL A 5 -20.42 11.84 2.78
N TRP A 6 -20.74 10.99 1.81
CA TRP A 6 -20.29 11.18 0.43
C TRP A 6 -20.90 12.42 -0.25
N LYS A 7 -22.12 12.83 0.14
CA LYS A 7 -22.76 14.05 -0.37
C LYS A 7 -22.07 15.32 0.16
N LEU A 8 -21.54 15.28 1.39
CA LEU A 8 -20.76 16.38 1.97
C LEU A 8 -19.45 16.60 1.19
N TYR A 9 -18.77 15.53 0.79
CA TYR A 9 -17.58 15.63 -0.07
C TYR A 9 -17.87 16.26 -1.44
N LEU A 10 -19.03 15.96 -2.02
CA LEU A 10 -19.49 16.56 -3.28
C LEU A 10 -19.71 18.07 -3.16
N VAL A 11 -20.34 18.52 -2.06
CA VAL A 11 -20.55 19.95 -1.79
C VAL A 11 -19.22 20.67 -1.53
N SER A 12 -18.28 20.06 -0.79
CA SER A 12 -16.94 20.62 -0.61
C SER A 12 -16.20 20.78 -1.94
N CYS A 13 -16.29 19.79 -2.85
CA CYS A 13 -15.65 19.84 -4.16
C CYS A 13 -16.16 21.01 -5.02
N ILE A 14 -17.48 21.22 -5.05
CA ILE A 14 -18.12 22.32 -5.79
C ILE A 14 -17.66 23.69 -5.25
N SER A 15 -17.54 23.84 -3.93
CA SER A 15 -17.05 25.06 -3.30
C SER A 15 -15.59 25.37 -3.67
N PHE A 16 -14.72 24.36 -3.78
CA PHE A 16 -13.33 24.54 -4.21
C PHE A 16 -13.21 24.91 -5.69
N SER A 17 -14.07 24.37 -6.56
CA SER A 17 -14.11 24.74 -7.97
C SER A 17 -14.52 26.21 -8.18
N ILE A 18 -15.46 26.72 -7.37
CA ILE A 18 -15.90 28.14 -7.42
C ILE A 18 -14.77 29.08 -6.98
N ILE A 19 -14.03 28.75 -5.92
CA ILE A 19 -12.86 29.53 -5.47
C ILE A 19 -11.76 29.57 -6.55
N GLY A 20 -11.50 28.44 -7.22
CA GLY A 20 -10.52 28.37 -8.31
C GLY A 20 -10.88 29.25 -9.52
N ILE A 21 -12.16 29.34 -9.87
CA ILE A 21 -12.63 30.20 -10.98
C ILE A 21 -12.53 31.69 -10.60
N MET A 22 -12.80 32.05 -9.33
CA MET A 22 -12.66 33.42 -8.84
C MET A 22 -11.19 33.89 -8.79
N ASP A 23 -10.24 32.97 -8.59
CA ASP A 23 -8.80 33.28 -8.51
C ASP A 23 -8.16 33.56 -9.87
N LEU A 24 -8.76 33.06 -10.97
CA LEU A 24 -8.29 33.26 -12.34
C LEU A 24 -8.40 34.74 -12.79
N PHE A 25 -9.38 35.48 -12.26
CA PHE A 25 -9.66 36.87 -12.66
C PHE A 25 -8.89 37.93 -11.84
N LYS A 26 -8.24 37.56 -10.73
CA LYS A 26 -7.54 38.52 -9.85
C LYS A 26 -6.02 38.50 -9.92
N GLY A 27 -5.41 37.67 -10.77
CA GLY A 27 -3.95 37.62 -10.91
C GLY A 27 -3.21 37.29 -9.60
N LYS A 28 -3.89 36.66 -8.63
CA LYS A 28 -3.30 36.19 -7.38
C LYS A 28 -3.27 34.67 -7.40
N TYR A 29 -2.10 34.13 -7.76
CA TYR A 29 -1.77 32.71 -7.85
C TYR A 29 -1.74 31.99 -6.48
N LEU A 30 -2.66 32.29 -5.55
CA LEU A 30 -2.54 31.84 -4.16
C LEU A 30 -3.35 30.58 -3.81
N SER A 31 -4.42 30.24 -4.54
CA SER A 31 -5.26 29.08 -4.17
C SER A 31 -4.88 27.75 -4.84
N GLY A 32 -4.23 27.77 -6.01
CA GLY A 32 -3.86 26.55 -6.75
C GLY A 32 -2.50 25.95 -6.36
N THR A 33 -1.58 26.78 -5.85
CA THR A 33 -0.23 26.37 -5.43
C THR A 33 -0.23 25.28 -4.35
N PRO A 34 -1.07 25.29 -3.30
CA PRO A 34 -1.06 24.22 -2.31
C PRO A 34 -1.45 22.86 -2.90
N PHE A 35 -2.37 22.80 -3.87
CA PHE A 35 -2.78 21.54 -4.51
C PHE A 35 -1.69 20.94 -5.40
N ILE A 36 -0.96 21.78 -6.14
CA ILE A 36 0.19 21.33 -6.95
C ILE A 36 1.31 20.82 -6.05
N ILE A 37 1.62 21.54 -4.96
CA ILE A 37 2.62 21.12 -3.97
C ILE A 37 2.19 19.80 -3.31
N LEU A 38 0.91 19.65 -2.94
CA LEU A 38 0.38 18.41 -2.37
C LEU A 38 0.47 17.24 -3.36
N GLY A 39 0.16 17.48 -4.63
CA GLY A 39 0.26 16.49 -5.71
C GLY A 39 1.70 16.03 -5.94
N VAL A 40 2.65 16.97 -6.03
CA VAL A 40 4.08 16.66 -6.16
C VAL A 40 4.61 15.91 -4.93
N LEU A 41 4.19 16.31 -3.72
CA LEU A 41 4.55 15.63 -2.48
C LEU A 41 4.00 14.20 -2.44
N TYR A 42 2.75 13.99 -2.88
CA TYR A 42 2.15 12.67 -2.96
C TYR A 42 2.84 11.78 -3.99
N LEU A 43 3.20 12.30 -5.16
CA LEU A 43 3.97 11.59 -6.17
C LEU A 43 5.36 11.21 -5.65
N TYR A 44 6.06 12.15 -5.01
CA TYR A 44 7.36 11.88 -4.38
C TYR A 44 7.27 10.79 -3.31
N PHE A 45 6.26 10.88 -2.44
CA PHE A 45 6.01 9.89 -1.40
C PHE A 45 5.68 8.50 -1.99
N SER A 46 4.86 8.45 -3.04
CA SER A 46 4.49 7.23 -3.76
C SER A 46 5.71 6.54 -4.37
N ILE A 47 6.57 7.29 -5.07
CA ILE A 47 7.81 6.77 -5.67
C ILE A 47 8.77 6.24 -4.59
N SER A 48 8.93 7.00 -3.49
CA SER A 48 9.77 6.60 -2.36
C SER A 48 9.31 5.27 -1.75
N SER A 49 8.01 5.12 -1.54
CA SER A 49 7.42 3.90 -0.98
C SER A 49 7.60 2.69 -1.91
N PHE A 50 7.43 2.87 -3.22
CA PHE A 50 7.65 1.81 -4.21
C PHE A 50 9.12 1.36 -4.24
N LYS A 51 10.07 2.30 -4.21
CA LYS A 51 11.51 1.98 -4.20
C LYS A 51 11.89 1.19 -2.95
N LYS A 52 11.33 1.55 -1.79
CA LYS A 52 11.54 0.83 -0.52
C LYS A 52 10.99 -0.61 -0.59
N TYR A 53 9.78 -0.79 -1.12
CA TYR A 53 9.19 -2.12 -1.32
C TYR A 53 10.04 -2.98 -2.26
N LYS A 54 10.45 -2.44 -3.42
CA LYS A 54 11.29 -3.15 -4.39
C LYS A 54 12.61 -3.60 -3.75
N LYS A 55 13.30 -2.71 -3.03
CA LYS A 55 14.56 -3.06 -2.34
C LYS A 55 14.36 -4.17 -1.29
N ALA A 56 13.29 -4.09 -0.50
CA ALA A 56 12.99 -5.13 0.48
C ALA A 56 12.71 -6.48 -0.18
N LYS A 57 12.00 -6.47 -1.32
CA LYS A 57 11.75 -7.67 -2.13
C LYS A 57 13.04 -8.26 -2.67
N ASP A 58 13.90 -7.44 -3.27
CA ASP A 58 15.16 -7.90 -3.86
C ASP A 58 16.13 -8.45 -2.79
N ASP A 59 16.17 -7.86 -1.60
CA ASP A 59 16.93 -8.38 -0.44
C ASP A 59 16.35 -9.70 0.08
N LEU A 60 15.03 -9.85 0.06
CA LEU A 60 14.35 -11.10 0.46
C LEU A 60 14.68 -12.22 -0.54
N LEU A 61 14.55 -11.96 -1.83
CA LEU A 61 14.87 -12.92 -2.90
C LEU A 61 16.34 -13.34 -2.90
N ALA A 62 17.24 -12.46 -2.43
CA ALA A 62 18.67 -12.78 -2.31
C ALA A 62 19.02 -13.66 -1.10
N LYS A 63 18.17 -13.67 -0.06
CA LYS A 63 18.42 -14.40 1.19
C LYS A 63 17.80 -15.79 1.23
N ILE A 64 16.66 -15.97 0.56
CA ILE A 64 15.84 -17.15 0.71
C ILE A 64 16.14 -18.14 -0.41
N ASP A 65 16.56 -19.33 -0.01
CA ASP A 65 16.73 -20.47 -0.89
C ASP A 65 15.37 -21.13 -1.16
N PRO A 66 14.90 -21.25 -2.42
CA PRO A 66 13.65 -21.91 -2.76
C PRO A 66 13.53 -23.34 -2.19
N GLU A 67 14.65 -24.06 -2.06
CA GLU A 67 14.65 -25.42 -1.50
C GLU A 67 14.39 -25.46 0.01
N ARG A 68 14.56 -24.32 0.71
CA ARG A 68 14.42 -24.20 2.18
C ARG A 68 13.27 -23.29 2.59
N LEU A 69 12.43 -22.88 1.64
CA LEU A 69 11.33 -21.95 1.84
C LEU A 69 10.42 -22.38 2.99
N ASP A 70 9.95 -23.63 2.99
CA ASP A 70 9.00 -24.13 3.99
C ASP A 70 9.57 -24.07 5.41
N SER A 71 10.87 -24.36 5.55
CA SER A 71 11.58 -24.27 6.83
C SER A 71 11.66 -22.83 7.36
N GLU A 72 11.84 -21.86 6.46
CA GLU A 72 11.82 -20.44 6.85
C GLU A 72 10.42 -19.95 7.18
N LEU A 73 9.40 -20.39 6.45
CA LEU A 73 8.01 -20.04 6.74
C LEU A 73 7.60 -20.55 8.12
N ILE A 74 7.96 -21.78 8.47
CA ILE A 74 7.70 -22.35 9.80
C ILE A 74 8.38 -21.50 10.88
N LYS A 75 9.65 -21.11 10.72
CA LYS A 75 10.33 -20.21 11.67
C LYS A 75 9.60 -18.88 11.85
N LEU A 76 9.16 -18.26 10.74
CA LEU A 76 8.41 -17.01 10.80
C LEU A 76 7.07 -17.17 11.52
N ILE A 77 6.40 -18.31 11.34
CA ILE A 77 5.15 -18.66 12.03
C ILE A 77 5.41 -18.83 13.53
N ASP A 78 6.43 -19.59 13.91
CA ASP A 78 6.81 -19.84 15.32
C ASP A 78 7.18 -18.54 16.05
N GLU A 79 7.82 -17.60 15.34
CA GLU A 79 8.17 -16.27 15.85
C GLU A 79 6.97 -15.31 15.89
N GLY A 80 5.74 -15.78 15.57
CA GLY A 80 4.51 -14.99 15.55
C GLY A 80 4.42 -14.00 14.38
N ARG A 81 5.31 -14.12 13.39
CA ARG A 81 5.39 -13.24 12.21
C ARG A 81 4.68 -13.83 10.99
N GLU A 82 3.43 -14.24 11.19
CA GLU A 82 2.58 -14.86 10.17
C GLU A 82 2.39 -13.97 8.92
N ILE A 83 2.28 -12.65 9.10
CA ILE A 83 2.18 -11.69 7.98
C ILE A 83 3.46 -11.68 7.13
N GLU A 84 4.63 -11.84 7.76
CA GLU A 84 5.89 -11.93 7.03
C GLU A 84 5.99 -13.25 6.28
N ALA A 85 5.57 -14.37 6.88
CA ALA A 85 5.51 -15.67 6.20
C ALA A 85 4.65 -15.59 4.93
N ILE A 86 3.45 -15.02 5.02
CA ILE A 86 2.54 -14.84 3.87
C ILE A 86 3.19 -13.96 2.80
N LYS A 87 3.84 -12.86 3.18
CA LYS A 87 4.54 -11.98 2.23
C LYS A 87 5.68 -12.71 1.54
N THR A 88 6.46 -13.48 2.28
CA THR A 88 7.60 -14.24 1.79
C THR A 88 7.17 -15.25 0.74
N TYR A 89 6.19 -16.11 1.07
CA TYR A 89 5.64 -17.07 0.12
C TYR A 89 5.09 -16.39 -1.13
N ARG A 90 4.33 -15.30 -0.97
CA ARG A 90 3.76 -14.52 -2.07
C ARG A 90 4.82 -13.94 -3.01
N ILE A 91 5.91 -13.42 -2.45
CA ILE A 91 6.98 -12.78 -3.21
C ILE A 91 7.76 -13.82 -4.03
N LEU A 92 8.03 -14.98 -3.44
CA LEU A 92 8.83 -16.04 -4.05
C LEU A 92 8.05 -16.82 -5.11
N THR A 93 6.81 -17.16 -4.81
CA THR A 93 5.97 -17.99 -5.71
C THR A 93 5.17 -17.15 -6.70
N GLY A 94 4.97 -15.87 -6.43
CA GLY A 94 4.05 -15.02 -7.21
C GLY A 94 2.57 -15.36 -6.99
N ALA A 95 2.24 -16.20 -5.99
CA ALA A 95 0.88 -16.63 -5.70
C ALA A 95 -0.04 -15.45 -5.33
N SER A 96 -1.36 -15.69 -5.38
CA SER A 96 -2.31 -14.68 -4.92
C SER A 96 -2.23 -14.52 -3.39
N LEU A 97 -2.75 -13.41 -2.87
CA LEU A 97 -2.79 -13.19 -1.42
C LEU A 97 -3.59 -14.28 -0.69
N LYS A 98 -4.64 -14.79 -1.34
CA LYS A 98 -5.47 -15.87 -0.80
C LYS A 98 -4.66 -17.16 -0.72
N ASP A 99 -4.08 -17.60 -1.83
CA ASP A 99 -3.31 -18.85 -1.88
C ASP A 99 -2.11 -18.82 -0.92
N SER A 100 -1.46 -17.66 -0.80
CA SER A 100 -0.33 -17.48 0.12
C SER A 100 -0.75 -17.60 1.58
N ARG A 101 -1.94 -17.09 1.91
CA ARG A 101 -2.50 -17.21 3.25
C ARG A 101 -2.93 -18.64 3.53
N ASP A 102 -3.66 -19.26 2.61
CA ASP A 102 -4.15 -20.62 2.74
C ASP A 102 -2.97 -21.59 2.96
N TYR A 103 -1.86 -21.40 2.23
CA TYR A 103 -0.65 -22.18 2.41
C TYR A 103 0.01 -22.00 3.79
N VAL A 104 0.14 -20.76 4.26
CA VAL A 104 0.69 -20.48 5.60
C VAL A 104 -0.22 -21.00 6.71
N ASP A 105 -1.55 -20.92 6.54
CA ASP A 105 -2.53 -21.45 7.49
C ASP A 105 -2.45 -22.99 7.58
N ILE A 106 -2.15 -23.68 6.46
CA ILE A 106 -1.86 -25.13 6.43
C ILE A 106 -0.57 -25.43 7.21
N LEU A 107 0.51 -24.68 6.99
CA LEU A 107 1.77 -24.85 7.72
C LEU A 107 1.61 -24.59 9.22
N ASN A 108 0.75 -23.65 9.60
CA ASN A 108 0.44 -23.30 10.99
C ASN A 108 -0.52 -24.29 11.67
N GLY A 109 -1.06 -25.26 10.93
CA GLY A 109 -2.03 -26.23 11.47
C GLY A 109 -3.38 -25.61 11.89
N LYS A 110 -3.69 -24.38 11.44
CA LYS A 110 -4.97 -23.71 11.75
C LYS A 110 -6.15 -24.24 10.92
N ASN A 111 -5.86 -24.99 9.85
CA ASN A 111 -6.84 -25.63 8.96
C ASN A 111 -6.92 -27.17 9.14
N ALA A 112 -6.50 -27.70 10.29
CA ALA A 112 -6.63 -29.14 10.62
C ALA A 112 -7.97 -29.47 11.30
#